data_AF-A0A6A6W9V2-F1
#
_entry.id   AF-A0A6A6W9V2-F1
#
_cell.length_a   1.000
_cell.length_b   1.000
_cell.length_c   1.000
_cell.angle_alpha   90.00
_cell.angle_beta   90.00
_cell.angle_gamma   90.00
#
_symmetry.space_group_name_H-M   'P 1'
#
loop_
_entity.id
_entity.type
_entity.pdbx_description
1 polymer ?
#
loop_
_entity_poly.entity_id
_entity_poly.type
_entity_poly.pdbx_seq_one_letter_code
_entity_poly.pdbx_strand_id
1 'polypeptide(L)'
;MVEAPIHIKTEEPKMDFWIHHHNQFNIHMFDRQSQPRQTLHQRDWNSHRAEIEQLYAQQELRTVMTYMEDTYAFHATEKQWKSQLRKWGMKKRTGGSDYKAMLKKRRERERERPGIRTEFFLRGELISQAKIDRYESEARKKGKITKDDMFEEVRRNPSISNVQNASNQPKHVRIS
;
A
#
# COMPACT_ATOMS: atom_id res chain seq x y z
N MET A 1 47.27 -37.30 31.56
CA MET A 1 46.11 -37.06 32.44
C MET A 1 46.34 -35.69 33.06
N VAL A 2 45.62 -34.61 32.77
CA VAL A 2 44.25 -34.41 32.29
C VAL A 2 44.13 -33.11 31.48
N GLU A 3 42.98 -32.97 30.83
CA GLU A 3 42.59 -32.16 29.67
C GLU A 3 42.64 -30.63 29.79
N ALA A 4 42.77 -29.96 28.64
CA ALA A 4 42.67 -28.52 28.48
C ALA A 4 41.20 -28.05 28.35
N PRO A 5 40.82 -26.89 28.93
CA PRO A 5 39.47 -26.36 28.77
C PRO A 5 39.29 -25.65 27.43
N ILE A 6 38.32 -26.13 26.66
CA ILE A 6 37.72 -25.50 25.50
C ILE A 6 36.98 -24.22 25.91
N HIS A 7 37.47 -23.05 25.47
CA HIS A 7 36.73 -21.79 25.54
C HIS A 7 36.22 -21.44 24.14
N ILE A 8 34.90 -21.59 23.98
CA ILE A 8 34.18 -21.31 22.74
C ILE A 8 34.08 -19.78 22.60
N LYS A 9 34.65 -19.25 21.52
CA LYS A 9 34.52 -17.85 21.11
C LYS A 9 33.06 -17.54 20.83
N THR A 10 32.49 -16.58 21.54
CA THR A 10 31.22 -15.95 21.16
C THR A 10 31.55 -14.50 20.81
N GLU A 11 31.88 -14.27 19.54
CA GLU A 11 31.99 -12.92 18.99
C GLU A 11 30.57 -12.50 18.60
N GLU A 12 29.98 -11.61 19.40
CA GLU A 12 28.75 -10.90 19.03
C GLU A 12 29.04 -9.96 17.85
N PRO A 13 28.33 -10.08 16.71
CA PRO A 13 28.48 -9.09 15.65
C PRO A 13 27.80 -7.79 16.08
N LYS A 14 28.63 -6.78 16.38
CA LYS A 14 28.21 -5.39 16.56
C LYS A 14 27.44 -4.93 15.32
N MET A 15 26.15 -4.69 15.52
CA MET A 15 25.26 -3.95 14.62
C MET A 15 25.67 -2.46 14.58
N ASP A 16 26.81 -2.18 13.95
CA ASP A 16 27.37 -0.84 13.74
C ASP A 16 27.48 -0.50 12.24
N PHE A 17 26.43 -0.74 11.47
CA PHE A 17 26.30 -0.17 10.13
C PHE A 17 24.89 0.37 10.01
N TRP A 18 24.75 1.70 10.01
CA TRP A 18 23.71 2.51 9.33
C TRP A 18 23.48 3.88 10.02
N ILE A 19 24.52 4.71 10.16
CA ILE A 19 24.36 6.17 10.10
C ILE A 19 25.62 6.73 9.40
N HIS A 20 25.41 7.48 8.30
CA HIS A 20 26.39 8.10 7.38
C HIS A 20 26.62 7.38 6.04
N HIS A 21 25.67 7.50 5.11
CA HIS A 21 26.01 7.98 3.76
C HIS A 21 24.76 8.45 3.01
N HIS A 22 24.39 9.72 3.22
CA HIS A 22 23.57 10.40 2.24
C HIS A 22 24.48 11.06 1.20
N ASN A 23 24.11 10.85 -0.06
CA ASN A 23 24.33 11.77 -1.18
C ASN A 23 25.68 11.75 -1.92
N GLN A 24 25.99 10.63 -2.61
CA GLN A 24 26.69 10.73 -3.91
C GLN A 24 26.65 9.43 -4.75
N PHE A 25 25.49 9.01 -5.25
CA PHE A 25 25.46 8.02 -6.34
C PHE A 25 24.26 8.26 -7.27
N ASN A 26 24.28 9.41 -7.93
CA ASN A 26 23.68 9.56 -9.25
C ASN A 26 24.86 9.54 -10.23
N ILE A 27 24.82 8.66 -11.24
CA ILE A 27 25.87 8.41 -12.26
C ILE A 27 26.98 7.41 -11.86
N HIS A 28 26.64 6.14 -11.50
CA HIS A 28 27.45 4.95 -11.89
C HIS A 28 26.74 3.61 -11.61
N MET A 29 25.44 3.46 -11.94
CA MET A 29 24.78 2.15 -11.84
C MET A 29 23.74 1.91 -12.96
N PHE A 30 24.14 2.17 -14.20
CA PHE A 30 23.47 1.65 -15.41
C PHE A 30 24.35 0.73 -16.25
N ASP A 31 25.46 0.24 -15.69
CA ASP A 31 26.30 -0.80 -16.31
C ASP A 31 26.67 -1.89 -15.28
N ARG A 32 25.65 -2.50 -14.66
CA ARG A 32 25.77 -3.91 -14.28
C ARG A 32 25.27 -4.67 -15.49
N GLN A 33 26.21 -5.19 -16.26
CA GLN A 33 26.05 -6.26 -17.24
C GLN A 33 24.67 -6.90 -17.20
N SER A 34 23.97 -6.84 -18.32
CA SER A 34 22.73 -7.55 -18.64
C SER A 34 22.67 -8.95 -18.01
N GLN A 35 22.30 -9.03 -16.73
CA GLN A 35 21.93 -10.27 -16.09
C GLN A 35 20.78 -10.81 -16.94
N PRO A 36 20.83 -12.08 -17.38
CA PRO A 36 19.77 -12.64 -18.22
C PRO A 36 18.45 -12.35 -17.51
N ARG A 37 17.49 -11.76 -18.24
CA ARG A 37 16.19 -11.36 -17.71
C ARG A 37 15.55 -12.57 -17.02
N GLN A 38 15.78 -12.72 -15.73
CA GLN A 38 15.32 -13.89 -15.02
C GLN A 38 13.79 -13.82 -15.00
N THR A 39 13.19 -14.82 -15.63
CA THR A 39 11.74 -14.97 -15.63
C THR A 39 11.40 -15.70 -14.35
N LEU A 40 11.23 -14.94 -13.27
CA LEU A 40 10.81 -15.48 -11.98
C LEU A 40 9.44 -16.11 -12.12
N HIS A 41 9.30 -17.35 -11.65
CA HIS A 41 8.02 -18.04 -11.67
C HIS A 41 7.12 -17.48 -10.57
N GLN A 42 5.80 -17.59 -10.77
CA GLN A 42 4.82 -17.15 -9.76
C GLN A 42 5.02 -17.88 -8.41
N ARG A 43 5.58 -19.10 -8.44
CA ARG A 43 5.95 -19.87 -7.25
C ARG A 43 6.98 -19.12 -6.40
N ASP A 44 8.03 -18.59 -7.02
CA ASP A 44 9.12 -17.91 -6.31
C ASP A 44 8.60 -16.64 -5.61
N TRP A 45 7.76 -15.87 -6.31
CA TRP A 45 7.06 -14.74 -5.71
C TRP A 45 6.16 -15.14 -4.54
N ASN A 46 5.42 -16.23 -4.68
CA ASN A 46 4.50 -16.68 -3.64
C ASN A 46 5.23 -17.15 -2.38
N SER A 47 6.39 -17.80 -2.52
CA SER A 47 7.23 -18.22 -1.40
C SER A 47 7.64 -17.04 -0.51
N HIS A 48 7.88 -15.86 -1.10
CA HIS A 48 8.29 -14.66 -0.38
C HIS A 48 7.15 -13.66 -0.16
N ARG A 49 5.91 -14.00 -0.52
CA ARG A 49 4.81 -13.03 -0.52
C ARG A 49 4.56 -12.40 0.86
N ALA A 50 4.53 -13.21 1.91
CA ALA A 50 4.24 -12.73 3.26
C ALA A 50 5.31 -11.72 3.75
N GLU A 51 6.58 -12.05 3.52
CA GLU A 51 7.72 -11.19 3.84
C GLU A 51 7.65 -9.87 3.06
N ILE A 52 7.44 -9.97 1.74
CA ILE A 52 7.31 -8.80 0.86
C ILE A 52 6.13 -7.92 1.31
N GLU A 53 5.01 -8.51 1.69
CA GLU A 53 3.82 -7.78 2.14
C GLU A 53 4.10 -6.98 3.41
N GLN A 54 4.74 -7.60 4.40
CA GLN A 54 5.12 -6.95 5.66
C GLN A 54 6.13 -5.83 5.43
N LEU A 55 7.19 -6.10 4.68
CA LEU A 55 8.22 -5.10 4.37
C LEU A 55 7.64 -3.95 3.56
N TYR A 56 6.86 -4.23 2.52
CA TYR A 56 6.31 -3.20 1.63
C TYR A 56 5.28 -2.32 2.32
N ALA A 57 4.58 -2.83 3.35
CA ALA A 57 3.68 -2.01 4.16
C ALA A 57 4.42 -0.86 4.87
N GLN A 58 5.66 -1.10 5.30
CA GLN A 58 6.44 -0.16 6.10
C GLN A 58 7.51 0.59 5.29
N GLN A 59 8.08 -0.06 4.28
CA GLN A 59 9.29 0.39 3.56
C GLN A 59 9.00 0.72 2.10
N GLU A 60 9.81 1.59 1.50
CA GLU A 60 9.70 1.88 0.06
C GLU A 60 10.08 0.69 -0.81
N LEU A 61 9.60 0.67 -2.06
CA LEU A 61 9.84 -0.44 -2.99
C LEU A 61 11.34 -0.71 -3.15
N ARG A 62 12.15 0.34 -3.28
CA ARG A 62 13.59 0.22 -3.49
C ARG A 62 14.27 -0.48 -2.30
N THR A 63 13.91 -0.10 -1.08
CA THR A 63 14.42 -0.73 0.15
C THR A 63 14.03 -2.21 0.20
N VAL A 64 12.78 -2.54 -0.13
CA VAL A 64 12.32 -3.94 -0.18
C VAL A 64 13.09 -4.74 -1.23
N MET A 65 13.32 -4.17 -2.41
CA MET A 65 14.12 -4.82 -3.46
C MET A 65 15.55 -5.12 -2.99
N THR A 66 16.23 -4.12 -2.43
CA THR A 66 17.59 -4.28 -1.90
C THR A 66 17.65 -5.33 -0.80
N TYR A 67 16.73 -5.28 0.17
CA TYR A 67 16.66 -6.28 1.23
C TYR A 67 16.46 -7.70 0.70
N MET A 68 15.58 -7.88 -0.29
CA MET A 68 15.28 -9.17 -0.88
C MET A 68 16.43 -9.70 -1.74
N GLU A 69 17.15 -8.81 -2.43
CA GLU A 69 18.38 -9.14 -3.16
C GLU A 69 19.49 -9.59 -2.20
N ASP A 70 19.72 -8.85 -1.11
CA ASP A 70 20.81 -9.13 -0.17
C ASP A 70 20.53 -10.37 0.69
N THR A 71 19.29 -10.58 1.13
CA THR A 71 18.92 -11.65 2.07
C THR A 71 18.62 -12.97 1.37
N TYR A 72 18.00 -12.92 0.18
CA TYR A 72 17.48 -14.11 -0.50
C TYR A 72 18.05 -14.31 -1.92
N ALA A 73 19.01 -13.49 -2.36
CA ALA A 73 19.49 -13.45 -3.74
C ALA A 73 18.34 -13.29 -4.76
N PHE A 74 17.26 -12.60 -4.35
CA PHE A 74 16.03 -12.49 -5.13
C PHE A 74 16.14 -11.33 -6.14
N HIS A 75 16.68 -11.64 -7.32
CA HIS A 75 16.91 -10.64 -8.36
C HIS A 75 15.69 -10.48 -9.29
N ALA A 76 15.03 -9.32 -9.21
CA ALA A 76 13.96 -8.97 -10.14
C ALA A 76 14.04 -7.50 -10.54
N THR A 77 13.66 -7.18 -11.78
CA THR A 77 13.60 -5.79 -12.25
C THR A 77 12.50 -5.03 -11.52
N GLU A 78 12.68 -3.71 -11.37
CA GLU A 78 11.67 -2.84 -10.74
C GLU A 78 10.30 -2.94 -11.46
N LYS A 79 10.31 -3.15 -12.79
CA LYS A 79 9.08 -3.39 -13.58
C LYS A 79 8.37 -4.68 -13.16
N GLN A 80 9.11 -5.77 -12.94
CA GLN A 80 8.54 -7.04 -12.46
C GLN A 80 7.95 -6.86 -11.06
N TRP A 81 8.69 -6.23 -10.15
CA TRP A 81 8.23 -5.88 -8.81
C TRP A 81 6.93 -5.07 -8.83
N LYS A 82 6.88 -3.95 -9.55
CA LYS A 82 5.67 -3.12 -9.70
C LYS A 82 4.50 -3.91 -10.30
N SER A 83 4.77 -4.80 -11.25
CA SER A 83 3.75 -5.65 -11.85
C SER A 83 3.20 -6.66 -10.84
N GLN A 84 4.07 -7.28 -10.06
CA GLN A 84 3.70 -8.28 -9.07
C GLN A 84 2.89 -7.67 -7.91
N LEU A 85 3.35 -6.55 -7.35
CA LEU A 85 2.64 -5.82 -6.31
C LEU A 85 1.26 -5.38 -6.78
N ARG A 86 1.14 -4.94 -8.04
CA ARG A 86 -0.16 -4.61 -8.64
C ARG A 86 -1.08 -5.82 -8.73
N LYS A 87 -0.56 -6.99 -9.13
CA LYS A 87 -1.34 -8.25 -9.17
C LYS A 87 -1.84 -8.65 -7.78
N TRP A 88 -1.02 -8.46 -6.75
CA TRP A 88 -1.40 -8.71 -5.36
C TRP A 88 -2.28 -7.61 -4.75
N GLY A 89 -2.55 -6.53 -5.46
CA GLY A 89 -3.36 -5.42 -4.95
C GLY A 89 -2.63 -4.53 -3.93
N MET A 90 -1.32 -4.70 -3.74
CA MET A 90 -0.50 -3.92 -2.82
C MET A 90 -0.23 -2.53 -3.41
N LYS A 91 -1.07 -1.56 -3.04
CA LYS A 91 -0.97 -0.17 -3.49
C LYS A 91 -0.77 0.76 -2.30
N LYS A 92 0.30 1.57 -2.34
CA LYS A 92 0.55 2.64 -1.35
C LYS A 92 -0.32 3.89 -1.53
N ARG A 93 -0.86 4.10 -2.73
CA ARG A 93 -1.59 5.33 -3.07
C ARG A 93 -3.02 5.02 -3.45
N THR A 94 -3.93 5.87 -2.98
CA THR A 94 -5.33 5.91 -3.40
C THR A 94 -5.40 6.27 -4.88
N GLY A 95 -5.85 5.31 -5.68
CA GLY A 95 -5.95 5.47 -7.14
C GLY A 95 -7.30 6.02 -7.57
N GLY A 96 -7.43 6.37 -8.85
CA GLY A 96 -8.70 6.85 -9.40
C GLY A 96 -9.86 5.85 -9.26
N SER A 97 -9.59 4.55 -9.31
CA SER A 97 -10.60 3.52 -9.02
C SER A 97 -11.17 3.63 -7.61
N ASP A 98 -10.30 3.91 -6.65
CA ASP A 98 -10.65 4.00 -5.23
C ASP A 98 -11.49 5.27 -4.99
N TYR A 99 -11.06 6.41 -5.56
CA TYR A 99 -11.83 7.65 -5.51
C TYR A 99 -13.20 7.54 -6.20
N LYS A 100 -13.29 6.84 -7.34
CA LYS A 100 -14.58 6.56 -7.99
C LYS A 100 -15.51 5.74 -7.10
N ALA A 101 -14.99 4.71 -6.43
CA ALA A 101 -15.78 3.91 -5.52
C ALA A 101 -16.29 4.74 -4.32
N MET A 102 -15.45 5.62 -3.77
CA MET A 102 -15.85 6.54 -2.70
C MET A 102 -16.91 7.54 -3.18
N LEU A 103 -16.75 8.13 -4.37
CA LEU A 103 -17.76 9.03 -4.96
C LEU A 103 -19.11 8.35 -5.15
N LYS A 104 -19.12 7.10 -5.64
CA LYS A 104 -20.35 6.31 -5.80
C LYS A 104 -21.06 6.12 -4.46
N LYS A 105 -20.34 5.64 -3.45
CA LYS A 105 -20.87 5.46 -2.09
C LYS A 105 -21.35 6.78 -1.49
N ARG A 106 -20.63 7.89 -1.71
CA ARG A 106 -21.03 9.22 -1.21
C ARG A 106 -22.38 9.64 -1.79
N ARG A 107 -22.56 9.52 -3.10
CA ARG A 107 -23.82 9.91 -3.78
C ARG A 107 -25.00 9.01 -3.38
N GLU A 108 -24.76 7.71 -3.24
CA GLU A 108 -25.76 6.75 -2.74
C GLU A 108 -26.24 7.14 -1.34
N ARG A 109 -25.30 7.46 -0.43
CA ARG A 109 -25.64 7.86 0.94
C ARG A 109 -26.33 9.21 1.02
N GLU A 110 -25.94 10.17 0.21
CA GLU A 110 -26.65 11.45 0.14
C GLU A 110 -28.12 11.26 -0.27
N ARG A 111 -28.39 10.29 -1.16
CA ARG A 111 -29.76 9.94 -1.56
C ARG A 111 -30.55 9.25 -0.43
N GLU A 112 -29.92 8.32 0.28
CA GLU A 112 -30.56 7.57 1.37
C GLU A 112 -30.76 8.40 2.64
N ARG A 113 -29.77 9.24 2.98
CA ARG A 113 -29.67 9.99 4.23
C ARG A 113 -29.06 11.37 3.96
N PRO A 114 -29.87 12.31 3.44
CA PRO A 114 -29.37 13.64 3.12
C PRO A 114 -28.84 14.36 4.36
N GLY A 115 -27.75 15.11 4.19
CA GLY A 115 -27.17 15.92 5.27
C GLY A 115 -26.24 15.19 6.24
N ILE A 116 -26.05 13.87 6.11
CA ILE A 116 -25.05 13.14 6.91
C ILE A 116 -23.71 13.10 6.16
N ARG A 117 -22.68 13.70 6.76
CA ARG A 117 -21.30 13.61 6.22
C ARG A 117 -20.80 12.17 6.28
N THR A 118 -20.40 11.63 5.14
CA THR A 118 -19.86 10.27 5.02
C THR A 118 -18.34 10.30 5.07
N GLU A 119 -17.74 9.70 6.09
CA GLU A 119 -16.28 9.52 6.19
C GLU A 119 -15.86 8.22 5.50
N PHE A 120 -14.67 8.23 4.89
CA PHE A 120 -14.12 7.09 4.17
C PHE A 120 -12.79 6.69 4.76
N PHE A 121 -12.66 5.41 5.10
CA PHE A 121 -11.39 4.78 5.46
C PHE A 121 -10.95 3.86 4.34
N LEU A 122 -9.70 3.99 3.91
CA LEU A 122 -9.10 3.11 2.91
C LEU A 122 -7.73 2.66 3.40
N ARG A 123 -7.53 1.35 3.55
CA ARG A 123 -6.29 0.77 4.08
C ARG A 123 -5.88 1.37 5.44
N GLY A 124 -6.86 1.65 6.30
CA GLY A 124 -6.66 2.28 7.61
C GLY A 124 -6.43 3.79 7.59
N GLU A 125 -6.31 4.43 6.42
CA GLU A 125 -6.17 5.88 6.30
C GLU A 125 -7.54 6.55 6.14
N LEU A 126 -7.81 7.57 6.94
CA LEU A 126 -8.95 8.47 6.74
C LEU A 126 -8.71 9.32 5.49
N ILE A 127 -9.60 9.17 4.50
CA ILE A 127 -9.56 9.97 3.28
C ILE A 127 -10.36 11.25 3.49
N SER A 128 -9.69 12.40 3.44
CA SER A 128 -10.35 13.69 3.58
C SER A 128 -11.30 13.98 2.42
N GLN A 129 -12.40 14.67 2.72
CA GLN A 129 -13.38 15.08 1.70
C GLN A 129 -12.73 15.95 0.62
N ALA A 130 -11.80 16.83 1.00
CA ALA A 130 -11.07 17.67 0.05
C ALA A 130 -10.30 16.85 -1.02
N LYS A 131 -9.74 15.69 -0.66
CA LYS A 131 -9.10 14.79 -1.65
C LYS A 131 -10.12 14.23 -2.64
N ILE A 132 -11.31 13.89 -2.16
CA ILE A 132 -12.43 13.36 -2.96
C ILE A 132 -12.98 14.44 -3.89
N ASP A 133 -13.22 15.66 -3.38
CA ASP A 133 -13.74 16.79 -4.15
C ASP A 133 -12.75 17.25 -5.23
N ARG A 134 -11.45 17.31 -4.89
CA ARG A 134 -10.39 17.56 -5.86
C ARG A 134 -10.46 16.55 -7.00
N TYR A 135 -10.52 15.26 -6.69
CA TYR A 135 -10.63 14.22 -7.70
C TYR A 135 -11.88 14.38 -8.57
N GLU A 136 -13.04 14.67 -7.96
CA GLU A 136 -14.30 14.89 -8.68
C GLU A 136 -14.19 16.07 -9.67
N SER A 137 -13.64 17.19 -9.22
CA SER A 137 -13.48 18.38 -10.06
C SER A 137 -12.53 18.13 -11.24
N GLU A 138 -11.39 17.45 -11.01
CA GLU A 138 -10.44 17.09 -12.06
C GLU A 138 -11.03 16.08 -13.05
N ALA A 139 -11.78 15.11 -12.56
CA ALA A 139 -12.42 14.09 -13.38
C ALA A 139 -13.55 14.68 -14.24
N ARG A 140 -14.31 15.64 -13.72
CA ARG A 140 -15.33 16.41 -14.48
C ARG A 140 -14.69 17.25 -15.58
N LYS A 141 -13.60 17.97 -15.28
CA LYS A 141 -12.84 18.75 -16.29
C LYS A 141 -12.31 17.88 -17.43
N LYS A 142 -11.94 16.64 -17.13
CA LYS A 142 -11.41 15.66 -18.10
C LYS A 142 -12.51 14.87 -18.82
N GLY A 143 -13.79 15.17 -18.59
CA GLY A 143 -14.93 14.44 -19.18
C GLY A 143 -15.04 12.96 -18.74
N LYS A 144 -14.40 12.58 -17.63
CA LYS A 144 -14.35 11.19 -17.13
C LYS A 144 -15.49 10.85 -16.15
N ILE A 145 -16.26 11.85 -15.75
CA ILE A 145 -17.40 11.74 -14.84
C ILE A 145 -18.50 12.73 -15.29
N THR A 146 -19.66 12.21 -15.66
CA THR A 146 -20.91 12.95 -15.89
C THR A 146 -21.72 13.05 -14.60
N LYS A 147 -22.63 14.04 -14.55
CA LYS A 147 -23.55 14.28 -13.41
C LYS A 147 -24.44 13.07 -13.10
N ASP A 148 -24.76 12.28 -14.13
CA ASP A 148 -25.65 11.11 -14.10
C ASP A 148 -24.95 9.75 -14.25
N ASP A 149 -23.61 9.66 -14.17
CA ASP A 149 -22.94 8.37 -14.41
C ASP A 149 -23.34 7.32 -13.36
N MET A 150 -24.35 6.53 -13.71
CA MET A 150 -24.68 5.23 -13.14
C MET A 150 -23.61 4.26 -13.63
N PHE A 151 -22.43 4.29 -13.00
CA PHE A 151 -21.34 3.38 -13.32
C PHE A 151 -21.72 1.94 -12.93
N GLU A 152 -22.19 1.16 -13.90
CA GLU A 152 -22.41 -0.28 -13.81
C GLU A 152 -21.09 -1.08 -13.75
N GLU A 153 -19.95 -0.51 -14.13
CA GLU A 153 -18.71 -1.28 -14.27
C GLU A 153 -17.67 -0.97 -13.17
N VAL A 154 -17.96 -1.41 -11.94
CA VAL A 154 -16.89 -1.65 -10.96
C VAL A 154 -17.11 -3.04 -10.39
N ARG A 155 -16.31 -4.00 -10.89
CA ARG A 155 -16.14 -5.33 -10.31
C ARG A 155 -16.07 -5.19 -8.79
N ARG A 156 -16.97 -5.89 -8.07
CA ARG A 156 -17.04 -5.97 -6.60
C ARG A 156 -15.64 -5.93 -5.99
N ASN A 157 -15.27 -4.83 -5.34
CA ASN A 157 -14.06 -4.76 -4.55
C ASN A 157 -14.45 -4.96 -3.07
N PRO A 158 -14.18 -6.13 -2.46
CA PRO A 158 -14.62 -6.47 -1.10
C PRO A 158 -13.88 -5.70 0.01
N SER A 159 -12.85 -4.89 -0.31
CA SER A 159 -11.95 -4.30 0.69
C SER A 159 -12.37 -2.93 1.26
N ILE A 160 -13.60 -2.46 1.04
CA ILE A 160 -14.09 -1.20 1.65
C ILE A 160 -14.98 -1.54 2.85
N SER A 161 -14.39 -1.62 4.04
CA SER A 161 -15.14 -1.69 5.30
C SER A 161 -15.70 -0.31 5.67
N ASN A 162 -16.98 -0.28 6.07
CA ASN A 162 -17.63 0.91 6.62
C ASN A 162 -17.51 0.84 8.16
N VAL A 163 -17.07 1.92 8.82
CA VAL A 163 -17.17 2.06 10.28
C VAL A 163 -18.30 3.07 10.58
N GLN A 164 -19.33 2.64 11.31
CA GLN A 164 -20.38 3.50 11.83
C GLN A 164 -19.90 4.09 13.15
N ASN A 165 -19.83 5.42 13.29
CA ASN A 165 -19.68 6.02 14.60
C ASN A 165 -21.07 6.16 15.23
N ALA A 166 -21.41 5.24 16.14
CA ALA A 166 -22.62 5.26 16.95
C ALA A 166 -22.35 6.10 18.21
N SER A 167 -22.54 7.42 18.10
CA SER A 167 -22.67 8.29 19.28
C SER A 167 -23.52 9.50 18.95
N ASN A 168 -24.85 9.30 18.97
CA ASN A 168 -25.74 10.25 19.62
C ASN A 168 -27.10 9.59 19.90
N GLN A 169 -27.30 9.18 21.15
CA GLN A 169 -28.58 8.74 21.70
C GLN A 169 -29.60 9.91 21.67
N PRO A 170 -30.86 9.71 21.25
CA PRO A 170 -31.89 10.73 21.43
C PRO A 170 -32.22 10.87 22.92
N LYS A 171 -32.01 12.07 23.47
CA LYS A 171 -32.43 12.43 24.83
C LYS A 171 -33.96 12.50 24.83
N HIS A 172 -34.60 11.66 25.65
CA HIS A 172 -36.03 11.76 25.93
C HIS A 172 -36.35 13.15 26.48
N VAL A 173 -37.18 13.90 25.75
CA VAL A 173 -37.87 15.08 26.27
C VAL A 173 -39.27 14.62 26.66
N ARG A 174 -39.52 14.55 27.96
CA ARG A 174 -40.84 14.38 28.55
C ARG A 174 -41.32 15.78 28.92
N ILE A 175 -42.38 16.27 28.27
CA ILE A 175 -43.07 17.46 28.75
C ILE A 175 -44.58 17.23 28.58
N SER A 176 -45.22 17.21 29.77
CA SER A 176 -46.64 17.35 30.12
C SER A 176 -47.66 16.39 29.53
#